data_AF-A0A0C2GX31-F1
#
_entry.id   AF-A0A0C2GX31-F1
#
_cell.length_a   1.000
_cell.length_b   1.000
_cell.length_c   1.000
_cell.angle_alpha   90.00
_cell.angle_beta   90.00
_cell.angle_gamma   90.00
#
_symmetry.space_group_name_H-M   'P 1'
#
loop_
_entity.id
_entity.type
_entity.pdbx_description
1 polymer ?
#
loop_
_entity_poly.entity_id
_entity_poly.type
_entity_poly.pdbx_seq_one_letter_code
_entity_poly.pdbx_strand_id
1 'polypeptide(L)' 'MLAEGKTKVIFGVVGREDIVLIRSKDQLTAFNAVRKNQLEGKGRIANKTTTNVFKYLQEIGNPCHLLKTTSM' A
#
# COMPACT_ATOMS: atom_id res chain seq x y z
N MET A 1 -11.40 5.32 8.37
CA MET A 1 -9.94 5.02 8.39
C MET A 1 -9.68 4.09 9.56
N LEU A 2 -8.90 3.03 9.38
CA LEU A 2 -8.64 2.02 10.42
C LEU A 2 -7.27 2.20 11.07
N ALA A 3 -6.24 2.48 10.26
CA ALA A 3 -4.89 2.70 10.77
C ALA A 3 -4.09 3.59 9.80
N GLU A 4 -3.11 4.32 10.33
CA GLU A 4 -2.20 5.12 9.54
C GLU A 4 -0.75 4.87 9.96
N GLY A 5 0.08 4.52 8.96
CA GLY A 5 1.52 4.42 9.12
C GLY A 5 2.26 5.58 8.45
N LYS A 6 3.59 5.52 8.48
CA LYS A 6 4.47 6.53 7.86
C LYS A 6 4.22 6.69 6.35
N THR A 7 3.91 5.60 5.65
CA THR A 7 3.86 5.58 4.18
C THR A 7 2.57 4.99 3.61
N LYS A 8 1.67 4.46 4.45
CA LYS A 8 0.41 3.84 4.02
C LYS A 8 -0.72 4.20 4.98
N VAL A 9 -1.94 4.26 4.46
CA VAL A 9 -3.18 4.40 5.24
C VAL A 9 -4.07 3.19 4.93
N ILE A 10 -4.69 2.63 5.95
CA ILE A 10 -5.60 1.49 5.87
C ILE A 10 -7.03 2.01 6.08
N PHE A 11 -7.92 1.70 5.14
CA PHE A 11 -9.35 2.01 5.21
C PHE A 11 -10.16 0.71 5.21
N GLY A 12 -11.22 0.67 6.00
CA GLY A 12 -12.24 -0.38 5.85
C GLY A 12 -13.04 -0.16 4.58
N VAL A 13 -13.61 -1.23 4.04
CA VAL A 13 -14.50 -1.18 2.89
C VAL A 13 -15.95 -1.32 3.38
N VAL A 14 -16.81 -0.37 3.01
CA VAL A 14 -18.22 -0.38 3.44
C VAL A 14 -18.89 -1.67 2.97
N GLY A 15 -19.51 -2.40 3.91
CA GLY A 15 -20.17 -3.68 3.65
C GLY A 15 -19.23 -4.88 3.51
N ARG A 16 -17.93 -4.74 3.78
CA ARG A 16 -16.94 -5.83 3.72
C ARG A 16 -15.98 -5.75 4.91
N GLU A 17 -16.18 -6.63 5.89
CA GLU A 17 -15.34 -6.69 7.10
C GLU A 17 -14.03 -7.46 6.88
N ASP A 18 -14.00 -8.33 5.87
CA ASP A 18 -12.87 -9.18 5.49
C ASP A 18 -11.86 -8.47 4.58
N ILE A 19 -12.15 -7.24 4.13
CA ILE A 19 -11.34 -6.51 3.15
C ILE A 19 -10.99 -5.11 3.65
N VAL A 20 -9.75 -4.73 3.43
CA VAL A 20 -9.27 -3.36 3.62
C VAL A 20 -8.71 -2.78 2.33
N LEU A 21 -8.85 -1.46 2.17
CA LEU A 21 -8.16 -0.67 1.16
C LEU A 21 -6.86 -0.12 1.75
N ILE A 22 -5.74 -0.37 1.07
CA ILE A 22 -4.44 0.17 1.45
C ILE A 22 -4.05 1.26 0.45
N ARG A 23 -3.92 2.50 0.93
CA ARG A 23 -3.46 3.65 0.12
C ARG A 23 -2.01 3.98 0.44
N SER A 24 -1.14 3.98 -0.57
CA SER A 24 0.25 4.42 -0.42
C SER A 24 0.35 5.95 -0.46
N LYS A 25 1.16 6.53 0.44
CA LYS A 25 1.44 7.97 0.54
C LYS A 25 2.72 8.36 -0.20
N ASP A 26 2.73 9.60 -0.69
CA ASP A 26 3.90 10.29 -1.25
C ASP A 26 4.95 10.68 -0.19
N GLN A 27 4.67 10.41 1.09
CA GLN A 27 5.59 10.65 2.19
C GLN A 27 6.75 9.65 2.17
N LEU A 28 7.99 10.16 2.17
CA LEU A 28 9.22 9.42 2.37
C LEU A 28 9.74 9.68 3.79
N THR A 29 10.27 8.64 4.45
CA THR A 29 10.87 8.78 5.78
C THR A 29 12.17 8.00 5.88
N ALA A 30 13.17 8.54 6.57
CA ALA A 30 14.43 7.87 6.88
C ALA A 30 14.83 8.10 8.35
N PHE A 31 15.78 7.30 8.85
CA PHE A 31 16.33 7.42 10.21
C PHE A 31 15.24 7.45 11.30
N ASN A 32 14.41 6.42 11.41
CA ASN A 32 13.28 6.37 12.35
C ASN A 32 12.29 7.54 12.24
N ALA A 33 12.13 8.08 11.03
CA ALA A 33 11.30 9.24 10.72
C ALA A 33 11.83 10.58 11.28
N VAL A 34 13.11 10.65 11.67
CA VAL A 34 13.81 11.92 11.91
C VAL A 34 13.88 12.76 10.62
N ARG A 35 14.04 12.11 9.46
CA ARG A 35 13.90 12.78 8.15
C ARG A 35 12.57 12.41 7.51
N LYS A 36 11.81 13.42 7.09
CA LYS A 36 10.53 13.27 6.37
C LYS A 36 10.51 14.25 5.20
N ASN A 37 10.16 13.74 4.01
CA ASN A 37 9.98 14.54 2.81
C ASN A 37 8.71 14.08 2.09
N GLN A 38 8.15 14.97 1.28
CA GLN A 38 7.09 14.63 0.33
C GLN A 38 7.73 14.49 -1.05
N LEU A 39 7.45 13.39 -1.72
CA LEU A 39 7.89 13.15 -3.09
C LEU A 39 6.67 12.78 -3.91
N GLU A 40 6.24 13.72 -4.75
CA GLU A 40 5.06 13.55 -5.59
C GLU A 40 5.14 12.28 -6.45
N GLY A 41 4.05 11.51 -6.48
CA GLY A 41 3.94 10.29 -7.25
C GLY A 41 4.66 9.07 -6.68
N LYS A 42 5.40 9.21 -5.56
CA LYS A 42 6.08 8.09 -4.88
C LYS A 42 5.08 7.04 -4.38
N GLY A 43 3.90 7.44 -3.93
CA GLY A 43 2.82 6.55 -3.51
C GLY A 43 2.33 5.67 -4.67
N ARG A 44 2.16 6.25 -5.85
CA ARG A 44 1.77 5.53 -7.08
C ARG A 44 2.82 4.50 -7.49
N ILE A 45 4.09 4.90 -7.51
CA ILE A 45 5.20 4.00 -7.86
C ILE A 45 5.30 2.87 -6.83
N ALA A 46 5.27 3.18 -5.53
CA ALA A 46 5.33 2.18 -4.47
C ALA A 46 4.16 1.18 -4.52
N ASN A 47 2.95 1.66 -4.85
CA ASN A 47 1.79 0.80 -5.05
C ASN A 47 1.98 -0.14 -6.24
N LYS A 48 2.42 0.39 -7.39
CA LYS A 48 2.69 -0.39 -8.59
C LYS A 48 3.74 -1.47 -8.35
N THR A 49 4.85 -1.13 -7.69
CA THR A 49 5.89 -2.10 -7.33
C THR A 49 5.35 -3.20 -6.42
N THR A 50 4.61 -2.84 -5.36
CA THR A 50 4.02 -3.81 -4.43
C THR A 50 3.06 -4.76 -5.15
N THR A 51 2.17 -4.21 -5.98
CA THR A 51 1.22 -4.99 -6.79
C THR A 51 1.95 -5.97 -7.72
N ASN A 52 2.98 -5.53 -8.43
CA ASN A 52 3.70 -6.39 -9.36
C ASN A 52 4.37 -7.57 -8.64
N VAL A 53 4.99 -7.32 -7.49
CA VAL A 53 5.59 -8.38 -6.67
C VAL A 53 4.54 -9.36 -6.15
N PHE A 54 3.40 -8.86 -5.64
CA PHE A 54 2.33 -9.72 -5.15
C PHE A 54 1.68 -10.58 -6.25
N LYS A 55 1.51 -10.03 -7.45
CA LYS A 55 1.05 -10.82 -8.60
C LYS A 55 2.04 -11.93 -8.95
N TYR A 56 3.33 -11.60 -9.04
CA TYR A 56 4.36 -12.60 -9.29
C TYR A 56 4.38 -13.70 -8.23
N LEU A 57 4.25 -13.35 -6.95
CA LEU A 57 4.17 -14.33 -5.87
C LEU A 57 2.94 -15.25 -6.02
N GLN A 58 1.78 -14.70 -6.37
CA GLN A 58 0.57 -15.50 -6.62
C GLN A 58 0.75 -16.44 -7.82
N GLU A 59 1.42 -15.98 -8.89
CA GLU A 59 1.69 -16.78 -10.10
C GLU A 59 2.54 -18.02 -9.79
N ILE A 60 3.49 -17.91 -8.86
CA ILE A 60 4.33 -19.05 -8.43
C ILE A 60 3.71 -19.87 -7.29
N GLY A 61 2.43 -19.65 -6.96
CA GLY A 61 1.69 -20.39 -5.94
C GLY A 61 1.92 -19.92 -4.49
N ASN A 62 2.58 -18.78 -4.28
CA ASN A 62 2.79 -18.24 -2.94
C ASN A 62 1.61 -17.34 -2.52
N PRO A 63 0.92 -17.67 -1.41
CA PRO A 63 -0.22 -16.88 -0.96
C PRO A 63 0.19 -15.48 -0.53
N CYS A 64 -0.63 -14.49 -0.86
CA CYS A 64 -0.42 -13.11 -0.44
C CYS A 64 -1.77 -12.40 -0.22
N HIS A 65 -1.74 -11.24 0.45
CA HIS A 65 -2.96 -10.49 0.82
C HIS A 65 -3.57 -9.68 -0.34
N LEU A 66 -2.99 -9.70 -1.54
CA LEU A 66 -3.50 -8.90 -2.67
C LEU A 66 -4.76 -9.53 -3.27
N LEU A 67 -5.89 -8.85 -3.15
CA LEU A 67 -7.13 -9.24 -3.85
C LEU A 67 -7.23 -8.59 -5.23
N LYS A 68 -7.10 -7.26 -5.29
CA LYS A 68 -7.10 -6.49 -6.53
C LYS A 68 -6.34 -5.18 -6.37
N THR A 69 -5.87 -4.62 -7.48
CA THR A 69 -5.34 -3.26 -7.52
C THR A 69 -6.42 -2.32 -8.05
N THR A 70 -6.66 -1.23 -7.35
CA THR A 70 -7.58 -0.16 -7.77
C THR A 70 -6.79 1.06 -8.19
N SER A 71 -7.23 1.73 -9.24
CA SER A 71 -6.65 3.00 -9.67
C SER A 71 -7.22 4.14 -8.82
N MET A 72 -6.36 4.83 -8.08
CA MET A 72 -6.51 6.24 -7.72
C MET A 72 -5.16 6.91 -7.88
#